data_AF-A0AAP8KKZ1-F1
#
_entry.id   AF-A0AAP8KKZ1-F1
#
_cell.length_a   1.000
_cell.length_b   1.000
_cell.length_c   1.000
_cell.angle_alpha   90.00
_cell.angle_beta   90.00
_cell.angle_gamma   90.00
#
_symmetry.space_group_name_H-M   'P 1'
#
loop_
_entity.id
_entity.type
_entity.pdbx_description
1 polymer ?
#
loop_
_entity_poly.entity_id
_entity_poly.type
_entity_poly.pdbx_seq_one_letter_code
_entity_poly.pdbx_strand_id
1 'polypeptide(L)'
;PIVSGMLEKYGVRDKVKLAASGKLVTPDKIAIALGLGADFVNIARGMMISVGCIMSQQCHMNTCPVGVATTDAKKEKALIVGEKQYRVTNYVTSLHEGLFNIAAAVGVSSPTEITADH
;
A
#
# COMPACT_ATOMS: atom_id res chain seq x y z
N PRO A 1 -4.67 -7.97 -16.87
CA PRO A 1 -4.03 -6.64 -16.67
C PRO A 1 -3.48 -6.07 -17.99
N ILE A 2 -4.09 -4.98 -18.48
CA ILE A 2 -3.81 -4.42 -19.82
C ILE A 2 -2.32 -4.09 -20.00
N VAL A 3 -1.69 -3.50 -18.99
CA VAL A 3 -0.29 -3.07 -19.07
C VAL A 3 0.68 -4.27 -19.11
N SER A 4 0.57 -5.22 -18.17
CA SER A 4 1.45 -6.42 -18.16
C SER A 4 1.33 -7.21 -19.45
N GLY A 5 0.10 -7.51 -19.88
CA GLY A 5 -0.14 -8.29 -21.11
C GLY A 5 0.37 -7.58 -22.38
N MET A 6 0.31 -6.25 -22.43
CA MET A 6 0.90 -5.51 -23.56
C MET A 6 2.43 -5.58 -23.54
N LEU A 7 3.07 -5.45 -22.36
CA LEU A 7 4.51 -5.57 -22.25
C LEU A 7 5.02 -6.97 -22.61
N GLU A 8 4.27 -8.01 -22.21
CA GLU A 8 4.52 -9.40 -22.61
C GLU A 8 4.39 -9.56 -24.12
N LYS A 9 3.30 -9.05 -24.71
CA LYS A 9 3.05 -9.09 -26.17
C LYS A 9 4.20 -8.47 -26.98
N TYR A 10 4.82 -7.41 -26.49
CA TYR A 10 5.94 -6.73 -27.16
C TYR A 10 7.32 -7.22 -26.71
N GLY A 11 7.42 -8.24 -25.85
CA GLY A 11 8.70 -8.81 -25.41
C GLY A 11 9.57 -7.84 -24.59
N VAL A 12 8.95 -6.98 -23.79
CA VAL A 12 9.63 -5.96 -22.97
C VAL A 12 9.24 -6.00 -21.49
N ARG A 13 8.49 -7.03 -21.05
CA ARG A 13 8.01 -7.17 -19.67
C ARG A 13 9.14 -7.26 -18.65
N ASP A 14 10.26 -7.86 -19.03
CA ASP A 14 11.48 -8.02 -18.25
C ASP A 14 12.29 -6.72 -18.08
N LYS A 15 12.06 -5.73 -18.95
CA LYS A 15 12.79 -4.46 -18.97
C LYS A 15 12.19 -3.38 -18.08
N VAL A 16 11.01 -3.62 -17.51
CA VAL A 16 10.27 -2.64 -16.71
C VAL A 16 9.71 -3.26 -15.44
N LYS A 17 9.54 -2.43 -14.41
CA LYS A 17 8.85 -2.79 -13.18
C LYS A 17 7.50 -2.10 -13.11
N LEU A 18 6.46 -2.87 -12.79
CA LEU A 18 5.09 -2.40 -12.67
C LEU A 18 4.73 -2.13 -11.22
N ALA A 19 4.53 -0.85 -10.90
CA ALA A 19 4.01 -0.42 -9.61
C ALA A 19 2.48 -0.34 -9.67
N ALA A 20 1.78 -1.06 -8.80
CA ALA A 20 0.34 -0.92 -8.64
C ALA A 20 0.00 0.01 -7.46
N SER A 21 -1.04 0.83 -7.63
CA SER A 21 -1.63 1.63 -6.55
C SER A 21 -3.13 1.81 -6.80
N GLY A 22 -3.89 2.15 -5.76
CA GLY A 22 -5.35 2.31 -5.86
C GLY A 22 -6.11 1.76 -4.67
N LYS A 23 -5.89 2.33 -3.47
CA LYS A 23 -6.53 1.86 -2.21
C LYS A 23 -6.29 0.37 -1.91
N LEU A 24 -5.11 -0.14 -2.27
CA LEU A 24 -4.61 -1.47 -1.93
C LEU A 24 -4.14 -1.48 -0.47
N VAL A 25 -5.10 -1.41 0.46
CA VAL A 25 -4.84 -1.21 1.90
C VAL A 25 -4.81 -2.49 2.73
N THR A 26 -5.27 -3.60 2.15
CA THR A 26 -5.39 -4.92 2.78
C THR A 26 -4.61 -5.97 2.00
N PRO A 27 -4.17 -7.07 2.66
CA PRO A 27 -3.35 -8.11 2.02
C PRO A 27 -3.98 -8.74 0.77
N ASP A 28 -5.28 -9.01 0.79
CA ASP A 28 -6.04 -9.61 -0.33
C ASP A 28 -5.96 -8.75 -1.60
N LYS A 29 -6.10 -7.44 -1.45
CA LYS A 29 -6.01 -6.50 -2.59
C LYS A 29 -4.60 -6.42 -3.15
N ILE A 30 -3.60 -6.53 -2.29
CA ILE A 30 -2.19 -6.56 -2.70
C ILE A 30 -1.91 -7.85 -3.46
N ALA A 31 -2.34 -9.01 -2.94
CA ALA A 31 -2.21 -10.30 -3.60
C ALA A 31 -2.86 -10.29 -5.00
N ILE A 32 -4.07 -9.75 -5.12
CA ILE A 32 -4.74 -9.57 -6.43
C ILE A 32 -3.90 -8.70 -7.36
N ALA A 33 -3.33 -7.59 -6.87
CA ALA A 33 -2.50 -6.73 -7.70
C ALA A 33 -1.21 -7.44 -8.18
N LEU A 34 -0.58 -8.23 -7.32
CA LEU A 34 0.59 -9.05 -7.66
C LEU A 34 0.23 -10.12 -8.70
N GLY A 35 -0.87 -10.86 -8.49
CA GLY A 35 -1.40 -11.84 -9.44
C GLY A 35 -1.76 -11.25 -10.80
N LEU A 36 -2.20 -9.98 -10.81
CA LEU A 36 -2.41 -9.19 -12.02
C LEU A 36 -1.10 -8.63 -12.61
N GLY A 37 0.06 -9.16 -12.26
CA GLY A 37 1.34 -8.85 -12.90
C GLY A 37 2.02 -7.57 -12.39
N ALA A 38 1.62 -7.01 -11.24
CA ALA A 38 2.40 -5.97 -10.59
C ALA A 38 3.68 -6.56 -9.97
N ASP A 39 4.81 -5.84 -10.07
CA ASP A 39 6.05 -6.21 -9.39
C ASP A 39 6.06 -5.76 -7.92
N PHE A 40 5.39 -4.65 -7.62
CA PHE A 40 5.26 -4.13 -6.25
C PHE A 40 4.03 -3.22 -6.11
N VAL A 41 3.63 -3.00 -4.86
CA VAL A 41 2.45 -2.19 -4.53
C VAL A 41 2.84 -0.94 -3.73
N ASN A 42 2.36 0.21 -4.18
CA ASN A 42 2.50 1.49 -3.51
C ASN A 42 1.23 1.85 -2.72
N ILE A 43 1.38 2.04 -1.41
CA ILE A 43 0.27 2.27 -0.49
C ILE A 43 0.38 3.66 0.15
N ALA A 44 -0.41 4.61 -0.34
CA ALA A 44 -0.52 5.93 0.30
C ALA A 44 -1.59 5.94 1.40
N ARG A 45 -2.83 5.50 1.08
CA ARG A 45 -3.97 5.66 1.99
C ARG A 45 -3.84 4.87 3.29
N GLY A 46 -3.33 3.63 3.22
CA GLY A 46 -3.09 2.79 4.40
C GLY A 46 -2.10 3.46 5.36
N MET A 47 -1.00 3.97 4.82
CA MET A 47 0.01 4.71 5.59
C MET A 47 -0.52 6.01 6.21
N MET A 48 -1.34 6.76 5.46
CA MET A 48 -1.99 7.96 5.99
C MET A 48 -2.92 7.63 7.16
N ILE A 49 -3.68 6.54 7.08
CA ILE A 49 -4.58 6.12 8.17
C ILE A 49 -3.78 5.59 9.36
N SER A 50 -2.72 4.81 9.13
CA SER A 50 -1.89 4.25 10.20
C SER A 50 -1.18 5.35 11.00
N VAL A 51 -0.70 6.41 10.33
CA VAL A 51 -0.14 7.60 11.00
C VAL A 51 -1.22 8.51 11.62
N GLY A 52 -2.51 8.26 11.36
CA GLY A 52 -3.61 8.89 12.10
C GLY A 52 -4.52 9.82 11.30
N CYS A 53 -4.53 9.76 9.97
CA CYS A 53 -5.54 10.42 9.15
C CYS A 53 -6.94 9.91 9.50
N ILE A 54 -7.82 10.83 9.91
CA ILE A 54 -9.23 10.56 10.23
C ILE A 54 -10.18 10.87 9.07
N MET A 55 -9.64 11.03 7.85
CA MET A 55 -10.42 11.31 6.64
C MET A 55 -11.26 12.60 6.71
N SER A 56 -10.73 13.68 7.32
CA SER A 56 -11.46 14.96 7.42
C SER A 56 -11.69 15.67 6.08
N GLN A 57 -10.98 15.27 5.02
CA GLN A 57 -11.04 15.86 3.67
C GLN A 57 -10.62 17.34 3.60
N GLN A 58 -9.91 17.83 4.62
CA GLN A 58 -9.43 19.21 4.69
C GLN A 58 -7.96 19.37 4.28
N CYS A 59 -7.39 18.39 3.59
CA CYS A 59 -5.95 18.34 3.30
C CYS A 59 -5.47 19.57 2.49
N HIS A 60 -6.32 20.10 1.60
CA HIS A 60 -6.01 21.25 0.75
C HIS A 60 -6.16 22.60 1.47
N MET A 61 -6.84 22.64 2.62
CA MET A 61 -7.09 23.88 3.36
C MET A 61 -5.99 24.23 4.36
N ASN A 62 -4.94 23.40 4.46
CA ASN A 62 -3.91 23.50 5.49
C ASN A 62 -4.46 23.38 6.93
N THR A 63 -5.69 22.89 7.12
CA THR A 63 -6.37 22.84 8.43
C THR A 63 -6.47 21.45 9.04
N CYS A 64 -5.67 20.47 8.60
CA CYS A 64 -5.73 19.09 9.08
C CYS A 64 -5.77 19.01 10.63
N PRO A 65 -6.84 18.47 11.23
CA PRO A 65 -7.03 18.48 12.69
C PRO A 65 -6.09 17.53 13.44
N VAL A 66 -5.44 16.62 12.73
CA VAL A 66 -4.57 15.56 13.28
C VAL A 66 -3.10 15.73 12.90
N GLY A 67 -2.74 16.89 12.33
CA GLY A 67 -1.36 17.25 12.02
C GLY A 67 -0.70 16.50 10.86
N VAL A 68 -1.45 15.68 10.11
CA VAL A 68 -0.89 14.84 9.03
C VAL A 68 -0.64 15.63 7.74
N ALA A 69 -1.57 16.50 7.36
CA ALA A 69 -1.52 17.25 6.09
C ALA A 69 -1.70 18.76 6.35
N THR A 70 -0.74 19.34 7.05
CA THR A 70 -0.68 20.76 7.39
C THR A 70 0.77 21.20 7.55
N THR A 71 1.03 22.47 7.31
CA THR A 71 2.30 23.18 7.55
C THR A 71 2.17 24.20 8.69
N ASP A 72 1.02 24.23 9.38
CA ASP A 72 0.79 25.06 10.56
C ASP A 72 1.46 24.41 11.78
N ALA A 73 2.51 25.05 12.30
CA ALA A 73 3.30 24.56 13.44
C ALA A 73 2.48 24.29 14.71
N LYS A 74 1.30 24.91 14.89
CA LYS A 74 0.40 24.58 16.01
C LYS A 74 -0.34 23.27 15.77
N LYS A 75 -0.75 23.00 14.52
CA LYS A 75 -1.50 21.80 14.15
C LYS A 75 -0.61 20.58 13.95
N GLU A 76 0.62 20.76 13.47
CA GLU A 76 1.62 19.70 13.38
C GLU A 76 1.89 19.02 14.73
N LYS A 77 1.77 19.76 15.85
CA LYS A 77 1.89 19.20 17.21
C LYS A 77 0.87 18.12 17.53
N ALA A 78 -0.26 18.04 16.80
CA ALA A 78 -1.21 16.94 16.93
C ALA A 78 -0.66 15.59 16.37
N LEU A 79 0.43 15.64 15.59
CA LEU A 79 1.14 14.46 15.09
C LEU A 79 2.16 13.98 16.13
N ILE A 80 1.70 13.20 17.11
CA ILE A 80 2.58 12.62 18.15
C ILE A 80 3.39 11.44 17.58
N VAL A 81 4.60 11.72 17.08
CA VAL A 81 5.47 10.73 16.43
C VAL A 81 5.79 9.54 17.34
N GLY A 82 6.05 9.79 18.62
CA GLY A 82 6.41 8.77 19.60
C GLY A 82 5.39 7.63 19.72
N GLU A 83 4.10 7.93 19.56
CA GLU A 83 3.01 6.95 19.54
C GLU A 83 2.77 6.41 18.12
N LYS A 84 2.69 7.31 17.14
CA LYS A 84 2.25 6.99 15.78
C LYS A 84 3.22 6.10 15.02
N GLN A 85 4.52 6.13 15.34
CA GLN A 85 5.50 5.22 14.77
C GLN A 85 5.12 3.75 14.99
N TYR A 86 4.64 3.39 16.19
CA TYR A 86 4.26 2.00 16.50
C TYR A 86 3.02 1.58 15.71
N ARG A 87 2.09 2.50 15.46
CA ARG A 87 0.90 2.23 14.63
C ARG A 87 1.28 1.96 13.18
N VAL A 88 2.23 2.74 12.64
CA VAL A 88 2.77 2.52 11.29
C VAL A 88 3.49 1.17 11.22
N THR A 89 4.35 0.86 12.19
CA THR A 89 5.06 -0.43 12.28
C THR A 89 4.08 -1.59 12.33
N ASN A 90 3.09 -1.54 13.23
CA ASN A 90 2.08 -2.60 13.37
C ASN A 90 1.30 -2.79 12.07
N TYR A 91 0.91 -1.70 11.40
CA TYR A 91 0.22 -1.79 10.10
C TYR A 91 1.08 -2.53 9.06
N VAL A 92 2.36 -2.17 8.94
CA VAL A 92 3.27 -2.81 7.97
C VAL A 92 3.50 -4.28 8.32
N THR A 93 3.73 -4.60 9.59
CA THR A 93 3.93 -5.98 10.05
C THR A 93 2.70 -6.84 9.78
N SER A 94 1.50 -6.39 10.18
CA SER A 94 0.26 -7.13 9.94
C SER A 94 -0.07 -7.26 8.46
N LEU A 95 0.26 -6.25 7.65
CA LEU A 95 0.07 -6.31 6.20
C LEU A 95 0.98 -7.36 5.56
N HIS A 96 2.24 -7.40 6.00
CA HIS A 96 3.24 -8.37 5.55
C HIS A 96 2.85 -9.80 5.93
N GLU A 97 2.52 -10.04 7.20
CA GLU A 97 2.04 -11.33 7.69
C GLU A 97 0.78 -11.80 6.94
N GLY A 98 -0.20 -10.91 6.79
CA GLY A 98 -1.42 -11.23 6.05
C GLY A 98 -1.16 -11.60 4.59
N LEU A 99 -0.16 -10.99 3.96
CA LEU A 99 0.20 -11.29 2.58
C LEU A 99 0.87 -12.67 2.47
N PHE A 100 1.75 -13.02 3.41
CA PHE A 100 2.33 -14.36 3.50
C PHE A 100 1.30 -15.44 3.84
N ASN A 101 0.28 -15.13 4.65
CA ASN A 101 -0.82 -16.05 4.90
C ASN A 101 -1.61 -16.36 3.61
N ILE A 102 -1.80 -15.37 2.74
CA ILE A 102 -2.43 -15.58 1.43
C ILE A 102 -1.53 -16.42 0.52
N ALA A 103 -0.24 -16.12 0.46
CA ALA A 103 0.73 -16.90 -0.31
C ALA A 103 0.71 -18.38 0.11
N ALA A 104 0.74 -18.66 1.41
CA ALA A 104 0.64 -20.00 1.95
C ALA A 104 -0.71 -20.67 1.60
N ALA A 105 -1.82 -19.92 1.65
CA ALA A 105 -3.15 -20.44 1.32
C ALA A 105 -3.29 -20.83 -0.16
N VAL A 106 -2.63 -20.12 -1.08
CA VAL A 106 -2.63 -20.45 -2.51
C VAL A 106 -1.48 -21.37 -2.94
N GLY A 107 -0.62 -21.78 -1.99
CA GLY A 107 0.42 -22.79 -2.22
C GLY A 107 1.72 -22.26 -2.82
N VAL A 108 2.01 -20.96 -2.70
CA VAL A 108 3.27 -20.35 -3.16
C VAL A 108 4.16 -19.94 -1.98
N SER A 109 5.47 -19.88 -2.21
CA SER A 109 6.44 -19.64 -1.14
C SER A 109 6.60 -18.15 -0.81
N SER A 110 6.31 -17.28 -1.77
CA SER A 110 6.36 -15.84 -1.65
C SER A 110 5.13 -15.19 -2.29
N PRO A 111 4.58 -14.10 -1.72
CA PRO A 111 3.52 -13.34 -2.36
C PRO A 111 3.82 -12.84 -3.78
N THR A 112 5.10 -12.66 -4.11
CA THR A 112 5.54 -12.23 -5.45
C THR A 112 5.40 -13.33 -6.51
N GLU A 113 5.15 -14.58 -6.09
CA GLU A 113 4.92 -15.73 -6.97
C GLU A 113 3.43 -15.93 -7.28
N ILE A 114 2.55 -15.13 -6.67
CA ILE A 114 1.12 -15.16 -6.98
C ILE A 114 0.93 -14.71 -8.44
N THR A 115 0.28 -15.55 -9.21
CA THR A 115 -0.10 -15.31 -10.62
C THR A 115 -1.61 -15.17 -10.76
N ALA A 116 -2.08 -14.89 -11.98
CA ALA A 116 -3.52 -14.80 -12.27
C ALA A 116 -4.28 -16.13 -12.15
N ASP A 117 -3.58 -17.26 -12.06
CA ASP A 117 -4.19 -18.60 -11.95
C ASP A 117 -4.54 -18.98 -10.50
N HIS A 118 -4.01 -18.24 -9.52
CA HIS A 118 -4.26 -18.43 -8.08
C HIS A 118 -5.46 -17.58 -7.63
#